data_AF-A0ABD2F9E4-F1
#
_entry.id   AF-A0ABD2F9E4-F1
#
_cell.length_a   1.000
_cell.length_b   1.000
_cell.length_c   1.000
_cell.angle_alpha   90.00
_cell.angle_beta   90.00
_cell.angle_gamma   90.00
#
_symmetry.space_group_name_H-M   'P 1'
#
loop_
_entity.id
_entity.type
_entity.pdbx_description
1 polymer ?
#
loop_
_entity_poly.entity_id
_entity_poly.type
_entity_poly.pdbx_seq_one_letter_code
_entity_poly.pdbx_strand_id
1 'polypeptide(L)'
;MAIGFVGCIGAIKENKCLLLTFFVMLLLVFLLETTIAVLFFAYTDKIDRYAQRDLKKGLHLYGTQGNVGLTNAWSIIQTDFRCCGVSNYTDWFEVYNATRVPDSCCLEFSESCGLHAPGTWWKAPCYETVKMWLQENLLAVGVFGLCTALVQ
;
A
#
# COMPACT_ATOMS: atom_id res chain seq x y z
N MET A 1 -12.83 12.97 -8.38
CA MET A 1 -14.25 13.30 -8.63
C MET A 1 -14.47 14.78 -8.94
N ALA A 2 -14.04 15.71 -8.07
CA ALA A 2 -14.24 17.16 -8.30
C ALA A 2 -13.60 17.71 -9.60
N ILE A 3 -12.33 17.38 -9.87
CA ILE A 3 -11.61 17.82 -11.09
C ILE A 3 -12.36 17.38 -12.37
N GLY A 4 -12.81 16.13 -12.41
CA GLY A 4 -13.59 15.60 -13.53
C GLY A 4 -14.95 16.28 -13.71
N PHE A 5 -15.64 16.67 -12.64
CA PHE A 5 -16.90 17.42 -12.72
C PHE A 5 -16.70 18.82 -13.31
N VAL A 6 -15.67 19.54 -12.85
CA VAL A 6 -15.32 20.87 -13.36
C VAL A 6 -14.96 20.79 -14.86
N GLY A 7 -14.18 19.78 -15.25
CA GLY A 7 -13.84 19.53 -16.66
C GLY A 7 -15.08 19.22 -17.51
N CYS A 8 -15.95 18.32 -17.05
CA CYS A 8 -17.14 17.90 -17.77
C CYS A 8 -18.15 19.06 -17.95
N ILE A 9 -18.49 19.77 -16.87
CA ILE A 9 -19.38 20.94 -16.95
C ILE A 9 -18.74 22.08 -17.76
N GLY A 10 -17.42 22.26 -17.64
CA GLY A 10 -16.68 23.29 -18.37
C GLY A 10 -16.76 23.09 -19.88
N ALA A 11 -16.64 21.84 -20.34
CA ALA A 11 -16.80 21.46 -21.73
C ALA A 11 -18.26 21.61 -22.20
N ILE A 12 -19.23 21.06 -21.47
CA ILE A 12 -20.66 21.10 -21.87
C ILE A 12 -21.20 22.53 -21.93
N LYS A 13 -20.78 23.40 -21.01
CA LYS A 13 -21.23 24.80 -20.94
C LYS A 13 -20.34 25.75 -21.73
N GLU A 14 -19.30 25.26 -22.40
CA GLU A 14 -18.24 26.04 -23.06
C GLU A 14 -17.71 27.20 -22.18
N ASN A 15 -17.66 26.98 -20.86
CA ASN A 15 -17.27 28.02 -19.92
C ASN A 15 -15.75 28.07 -19.78
N LYS A 16 -15.14 29.07 -20.44
CA LYS A 16 -13.68 29.30 -20.43
C LYS A 16 -13.08 29.40 -19.02
N CYS A 17 -13.78 30.01 -18.07
CA CYS A 17 -13.29 30.14 -16.70
C CYS A 17 -13.20 28.77 -16.01
N LEU A 18 -14.21 27.91 -16.25
CA LEU A 18 -14.26 26.57 -15.67
C LEU A 18 -13.22 25.64 -16.32
N LEU A 19 -13.01 25.77 -17.63
CA LEU A 19 -11.97 25.03 -18.35
C LEU A 19 -10.56 25.49 -17.95
N LEU A 20 -10.33 26.79 -17.74
CA LEU A 20 -9.06 27.30 -17.21
C LEU A 20 -8.79 26.76 -15.80
N THR A 21 -9.81 26.74 -14.94
CA THR A 21 -9.70 26.17 -13.59
C THR A 21 -9.33 24.68 -13.66
N PHE A 22 -9.96 23.93 -14.55
CA PHE A 22 -9.61 22.53 -14.80
C PHE A 22 -8.14 22.37 -15.21
N PHE A 23 -7.67 23.16 -16.18
CA PHE A 23 -6.27 23.12 -16.62
C PHE A 23 -5.27 23.46 -15.49
N VAL A 24 -5.55 24.50 -14.70
CA VAL A 24 -4.69 24.88 -13.56
C VAL A 24 -4.65 23.75 -12.51
N MET A 25 -5.79 23.11 -12.23
CA MET A 25 -5.83 21.98 -11.30
C MET A 25 -5.01 20.79 -11.80
N LEU A 26 -5.11 20.43 -13.09
CA LEU A 26 -4.29 19.36 -13.68
C LEU A 26 -2.80 19.69 -13.63
N LEU A 27 -2.41 20.92 -13.95
CA LEU A 27 -1.02 21.37 -13.86
C LEU A 27 -0.48 21.25 -12.43
N LEU A 28 -1.27 21.62 -11.41
CA LEU A 28 -0.86 21.48 -10.02
C LEU A 28 -0.68 20.01 -9.62
N VAL A 29 -1.56 19.12 -10.07
CA VAL A 29 -1.42 17.68 -9.83
C VAL A 29 -0.16 17.15 -10.50
N PHE A 30 0.14 17.55 -11.75
CA PHE A 30 1.34 17.13 -12.47
C PHE A 30 2.64 17.54 -11.76
N LEU A 31 2.68 18.76 -11.22
CA LEU A 31 3.82 19.25 -10.44
C LEU A 31 3.97 18.47 -9.11
N LEU A 32 2.86 18.14 -8.45
CA LEU A 32 2.89 17.32 -7.24
C LEU A 32 3.36 15.89 -7.53
N GLU A 33 2.85 15.25 -8.58
CA GLU A 33 3.27 13.90 -8.99
C GLU A 33 4.76 13.85 -9.31
N THR A 34 5.26 14.82 -10.09
CA THR A 34 6.69 14.94 -10.41
C THR A 34 7.52 15.13 -9.15
N THR A 35 7.07 15.97 -8.21
CA THR A 35 7.76 16.20 -6.95
C THR A 35 7.82 14.93 -6.10
N ILE A 36 6.70 14.21 -5.97
CA ILE A 36 6.63 12.94 -5.24
C ILE A 36 7.55 11.91 -5.86
N ALA A 37 7.55 11.78 -7.19
CA ALA A 37 8.43 10.85 -7.90
C ALA A 37 9.91 11.16 -7.63
N VAL A 38 10.32 12.43 -7.75
CA VAL A 38 11.70 12.88 -7.47
C VAL A 38 12.08 12.59 -6.02
N LEU A 39 11.20 12.91 -5.05
CA LEU A 39 11.45 12.62 -3.63
C LEU A 39 11.56 11.12 -3.35
N PHE A 40 10.73 10.31 -4.01
CA PHE A 40 10.77 8.86 -3.87
C PHE A 40 12.11 8.27 -4.31
N PHE A 41 12.61 8.71 -5.47
CA PHE A 41 13.92 8.29 -5.99
C PHE A 41 15.10 8.88 -5.21
N ALA A 42 15.01 10.13 -4.75
CA ALA A 42 16.10 10.79 -4.03
C ALA A 42 16.27 10.27 -2.59
N TYR A 43 15.19 9.80 -1.95
CA TYR A 43 15.16 9.42 -0.54
C TYR A 43 14.72 7.97 -0.29
N THR A 44 14.96 7.07 -1.24
CA THR A 44 14.52 5.66 -1.15
C THR A 44 14.92 5.00 0.18
N ASP A 45 16.17 5.14 0.63
CA ASP A 45 16.63 4.57 1.92
C ASP A 45 15.87 5.09 3.14
N LYS A 46 15.45 6.37 3.12
CA LYS A 46 14.68 6.95 4.22
C LYS A 46 13.24 6.44 4.17
N ILE A 47 12.65 6.43 2.98
CA ILE A 47 11.28 5.95 2.74
C ILE A 47 11.16 4.50 3.19
N ASP A 48 12.16 3.66 2.90
CA ASP A 48 12.15 2.27 3.34
C ASP A 48 12.01 2.12 4.86
N ARG A 49 12.82 2.88 5.61
CA ARG A 49 12.77 2.88 7.08
C ARG A 49 11.45 3.43 7.62
N TYR A 50 10.92 4.49 7.03
CA TYR A 50 9.63 5.06 7.44
C TYR A 50 8.49 4.10 7.17
N ALA A 51 8.46 3.48 5.98
CA ALA A 51 7.45 2.51 5.59
C ALA A 51 7.44 1.31 6.53
N GLN A 52 8.60 0.70 6.81
CA GLN A 52 8.69 -0.40 7.77
C GLN A 52 8.19 0.01 9.16
N ARG A 53 8.56 1.19 9.66
CA ARG A 53 8.11 1.69 10.96
C ARG A 53 6.60 1.89 11.01
N ASP A 54 6.03 2.51 9.99
CA ASP A 54 4.59 2.80 9.96
C ASP A 54 3.76 1.53 9.75
N LEU A 55 4.26 0.57 8.95
CA LEU A 55 3.64 -0.75 8.85
C LEU A 55 3.68 -1.50 10.19
N LYS A 56 4.79 -1.44 10.94
CA LYS A 56 4.87 -2.04 12.28
C LYS A 56 3.89 -1.39 13.26
N LYS A 57 3.73 -0.07 13.24
CA LYS A 57 2.66 0.60 14.00
C LYS A 57 1.26 0.11 13.57
N GLY A 58 1.07 -0.10 12.27
CA GLY A 58 -0.17 -0.65 11.72
C GLY A 58 -0.50 -2.04 12.25
N LEU A 59 0.50 -2.88 12.54
CA LEU A 59 0.26 -4.19 13.15
C LEU A 59 -0.43 -4.08 14.51
N HIS A 60 -0.11 -3.07 15.33
CA HIS A 60 -0.76 -2.87 16.63
C HIS A 60 -2.25 -2.50 16.54
N LEU A 61 -2.70 -2.02 15.38
CA LEU A 61 -4.11 -1.72 15.11
C LEU A 61 -4.85 -2.93 14.53
N TYR A 62 -4.17 -4.04 14.25
CA TYR A 62 -4.78 -5.24 13.70
C TYR A 62 -5.79 -5.85 14.68
N GLY A 63 -6.99 -6.17 14.19
CA GLY A 63 -8.07 -6.75 15.01
C GLY A 63 -8.71 -5.80 16.02
N THR A 64 -8.35 -4.50 16.02
CA THR A 64 -8.97 -3.49 16.88
C THR A 64 -10.29 -2.97 16.31
N GLN A 65 -11.22 -2.54 17.18
CA GLN A 65 -12.50 -1.98 16.76
C GLN A 65 -12.30 -0.71 15.91
N GLY A 66 -12.99 -0.63 14.77
CA GLY A 66 -12.84 0.47 13.80
C GLY A 66 -11.75 0.28 12.75
N ASN A 67 -10.88 -0.74 12.87
CA ASN A 67 -9.77 -0.99 11.94
C ASN A 67 -9.95 -2.28 11.11
N VAL A 68 -11.20 -2.62 10.77
CA VAL A 68 -11.53 -3.83 9.99
C VAL A 68 -10.87 -3.80 8.61
N GLY A 69 -10.85 -2.63 7.95
CA GLY A 69 -10.19 -2.47 6.64
C GLY A 69 -8.69 -2.75 6.69
N LEU A 70 -8.01 -2.27 7.74
CA LEU A 70 -6.59 -2.53 7.96
C LEU A 70 -6.31 -4.01 8.24
N THR A 71 -7.18 -4.65 9.04
CA THR A 71 -7.10 -6.08 9.33
C THR A 71 -7.23 -6.89 8.05
N ASN A 72 -8.22 -6.58 7.22
CA ASN A 72 -8.42 -7.26 5.94
C ASN A 72 -7.24 -7.06 4.98
N ALA A 73 -6.70 -5.84 4.90
CA ALA A 73 -5.53 -5.56 4.06
C ALA A 73 -4.31 -6.39 4.48
N TRP A 74 -4.06 -6.52 5.78
CA TRP A 74 -3.00 -7.40 6.31
C TRP A 74 -3.23 -8.86 5.97
N SER A 75 -4.46 -9.35 6.11
CA SER A 75 -4.80 -10.74 5.75
C SER A 75 -4.52 -11.01 4.28
N ILE A 76 -4.96 -10.12 3.38
CA ILE A 76 -4.76 -10.23 1.93
C ILE A 76 -3.28 -10.24 1.59
N ILE A 77 -2.50 -9.29 2.12
CA ILE A 77 -1.06 -9.23 1.83
C ILE A 77 -0.36 -10.52 2.25
N GLN A 78 -0.67 -11.03 3.44
CA GLN A 78 -0.04 -12.25 3.96
C GLN A 78 -0.41 -13.49 3.16
N THR A 79 -1.67 -13.61 2.74
CA THR A 79 -2.13 -14.76 1.93
C THR A 79 -1.60 -14.70 0.50
N ASP A 80 -1.67 -13.55 -0.14
CA ASP A 80 -1.33 -13.39 -1.56
C ASP A 80 0.19 -13.47 -1.78
N PHE A 81 0.97 -12.83 -0.89
CA PHE A 81 2.42 -12.84 -0.96
C PHE A 81 3.07 -13.95 -0.13
N ARG A 82 2.30 -14.80 0.54
CA ARG A 82 2.80 -15.95 1.34
C ARG A 82 3.92 -15.52 2.30
N CYS A 83 3.64 -14.50 3.07
CA CYS A 83 4.58 -13.82 3.95
C CYS A 83 3.96 -13.61 5.34
N CYS A 84 4.76 -13.30 6.35
CA CYS A 84 4.25 -13.03 7.69
C CYS A 84 5.05 -11.93 8.40
N GLY A 85 4.33 -10.93 8.91
CA GLY A 85 4.90 -9.78 9.60
C GLY A 85 5.58 -8.80 8.64
N VAL A 86 6.08 -7.68 9.16
CA VAL A 86 6.68 -6.63 8.34
C VAL A 86 8.10 -7.04 7.94
N SER A 87 8.95 -7.24 8.94
CA SER A 87 10.35 -7.64 8.79
C SER A 87 10.57 -9.09 9.24
N ASN A 88 9.69 -9.63 10.08
CA ASN A 88 9.72 -11.03 10.49
C ASN A 88 8.36 -11.44 11.09
N TYR A 89 8.05 -12.74 11.09
CA TYR A 89 6.84 -13.26 11.73
C TYR A 89 6.80 -12.94 13.24
N THR A 90 7.96 -12.75 13.87
CA THR A 90 8.08 -12.38 15.29
C THR A 90 7.53 -10.98 15.58
N ASP A 91 7.34 -10.12 14.58
CA ASP A 91 6.68 -8.82 14.75
C ASP A 91 5.26 -8.99 15.33
N TRP A 92 4.59 -10.13 15.06
CA TRP A 92 3.28 -10.45 15.63
C TRP A 92 3.33 -10.83 17.10
N PHE A 93 4.49 -11.31 17.60
CA PHE A 93 4.62 -11.72 18.99
C PHE A 93 4.56 -10.51 19.92
N GLU A 94 5.09 -9.37 19.49
CA GLU A 94 5.00 -8.10 20.21
C GLU A 94 3.57 -7.55 20.21
N VAL A 95 2.81 -7.78 19.13
CA VAL A 95 1.42 -7.32 19.00
C VAL A 95 0.48 -8.11 19.90
N TYR A 96 0.61 -9.44 19.88
CA TYR A 96 -0.26 -10.34 20.64
C TYR A 96 0.24 -10.60 22.07
N ASN A 97 1.45 -10.17 22.42
CA ASN A 97 2.15 -10.55 23.67
C ASN A 97 2.19 -12.07 23.90
N ALA A 98 2.27 -12.85 22.81
CA ALA A 98 2.27 -14.30 22.83
C ALA A 98 2.98 -14.84 21.58
N THR A 99 3.48 -16.07 21.63
CA THR A 99 4.10 -16.75 20.48
C THR A 99 3.05 -17.25 19.48
N ARG A 100 2.31 -16.30 18.89
CA ARG A 100 1.23 -16.55 17.94
C ARG A 100 1.28 -15.57 16.77
N VAL A 101 0.76 -16.00 15.64
CA VAL A 101 0.56 -15.17 14.44
C VAL A 101 -0.94 -15.15 14.06
N PRO A 102 -1.39 -14.25 13.18
CA PRO A 102 -2.72 -14.36 12.58
C PRO A 102 -2.83 -15.60 11.70
N ASP A 103 -4.05 -16.13 11.53
CA ASP A 103 -4.29 -17.31 10.70
C ASP A 103 -3.98 -17.08 9.20
N SER A 104 -3.95 -15.83 8.75
CA SER A 104 -3.52 -15.44 7.40
C SER A 104 -2.03 -15.73 7.12
N CYS A 105 -1.21 -15.91 8.16
CA CYS A 105 0.20 -16.28 8.02
C CYS A 105 0.43 -17.79 7.84
N CYS A 106 -0.61 -18.61 7.98
CA CYS A 106 -0.49 -20.07 7.96
C CYS A 106 -0.13 -20.61 6.58
N LEU A 107 0.65 -21.70 6.54
CA LEU A 107 1.01 -22.38 5.28
C LEU A 107 -0.22 -22.99 4.60
N GLU A 108 -1.05 -23.65 5.40
CA GLU A 108 -2.37 -24.15 5.02
C GLU A 108 -3.40 -23.50 5.92
N PHE A 109 -4.49 -23.02 5.34
CA PHE A 109 -5.56 -22.40 6.11
C PHE A 109 -6.23 -23.46 6.99
N SER A 110 -6.11 -23.29 8.30
CA SER A 110 -6.89 -24.02 9.29
C SER A 110 -7.32 -23.07 10.40
N GLU A 111 -8.48 -23.34 10.98
CA GLU A 111 -9.04 -22.48 12.02
C GLU A 111 -8.10 -22.43 13.23
N SER A 112 -7.68 -21.22 13.62
CA SER A 112 -6.76 -21.00 14.74
C SER A 112 -5.38 -21.66 14.58
N CYS A 113 -4.89 -21.88 13.36
CA CYS A 113 -3.53 -22.40 13.13
C CYS A 113 -2.46 -21.53 13.80
N GLY A 114 -2.61 -20.21 13.75
CA GLY A 114 -1.63 -19.28 14.30
C GLY A 114 -1.44 -19.40 15.81
N LEU A 115 -2.39 -20.05 16.50
CA LEU A 115 -2.35 -20.35 17.93
C LEU A 115 -1.95 -21.81 18.23
N HIS A 116 -2.50 -22.79 17.49
CA HIS A 116 -2.42 -24.22 17.85
C HIS A 116 -1.31 -24.99 17.12
N ALA A 117 -0.74 -24.45 16.04
CA ALA A 117 0.29 -25.12 15.24
C ALA A 117 1.56 -24.26 15.16
N PRO A 118 2.35 -24.17 16.25
CA PRO A 118 3.56 -23.35 16.25
C PRO A 118 4.58 -23.85 15.22
N GLY A 119 5.03 -22.95 14.34
CA GLY A 119 6.05 -23.23 13.33
C GLY A 119 5.52 -23.57 11.94
N THR A 120 4.20 -23.64 11.73
CA THR A 120 3.57 -23.89 10.41
C THR A 120 3.06 -22.60 9.74
N TRP A 121 3.88 -21.55 9.74
CA TRP A 121 3.59 -20.26 9.12
C TRP A 121 4.70 -19.81 8.17
N TRP A 122 4.38 -18.86 7.29
CA TRP A 122 5.34 -18.23 6.40
C TRP A 122 6.45 -17.53 7.18
N LYS A 123 7.71 -17.77 6.77
CA LYS A 123 8.89 -17.12 7.38
C LYS A 123 9.37 -15.91 6.58
N ALA A 124 8.86 -15.74 5.35
CA ALA A 124 9.23 -14.63 4.49
C ALA A 124 8.65 -13.31 5.04
N PRO A 125 9.44 -12.22 5.10
CA PRO A 125 8.97 -10.92 5.53
C PRO A 125 8.13 -10.23 4.46
N CYS A 126 6.93 -9.74 4.80
CA CYS A 126 6.04 -9.16 3.80
C CYS A 126 6.60 -7.91 3.13
N TYR A 127 7.34 -7.08 3.87
CA TYR A 127 7.89 -5.85 3.30
C TYR A 127 8.87 -6.13 2.16
N GLU A 128 9.84 -7.02 2.37
CA GLU A 128 10.80 -7.36 1.31
C GLU A 128 10.14 -8.16 0.20
N THR A 129 9.21 -9.07 0.50
CA THR A 129 8.49 -9.82 -0.55
C THR A 129 7.72 -8.90 -1.49
N VAL A 130 6.99 -7.91 -0.94
CA VAL A 130 6.26 -6.92 -1.74
C VAL A 130 7.24 -6.01 -2.49
N LYS A 131 8.35 -5.62 -1.86
CA LYS A 131 9.39 -4.80 -2.50
C LYS A 131 10.03 -5.52 -3.69
N MET A 132 10.35 -6.81 -3.55
CA MET A 132 10.87 -7.65 -4.64
C MET A 132 9.86 -7.76 -5.77
N TRP A 133 8.59 -8.03 -5.46
CA TRP A 133 7.53 -8.06 -6.46
C TRP A 133 7.41 -6.72 -7.22
N LEU A 134 7.52 -5.59 -6.50
CA LEU A 134 7.49 -4.27 -7.11
C LEU A 134 8.69 -4.04 -8.05
N GLN A 135 9.89 -4.50 -7.67
CA GLN A 135 11.09 -4.42 -8.51
C GLN A 135 10.97 -5.27 -9.77
N GLU A 136 10.42 -6.48 -9.67
CA GLU A 136 10.16 -7.37 -10.80
C GLU A 136 9.13 -6.77 -11.77
N ASN A 137 8.13 -6.06 -11.24
CA ASN A 137 7.05 -5.46 -12.02
C ASN A 137 7.25 -3.95 -12.28
N LEU A 138 8.47 -3.45 -12.07
CA LEU A 138 8.78 -2.01 -12.19
C LEU A 138 8.43 -1.44 -13.56
N LEU A 139 8.61 -2.24 -14.63
CA LEU A 139 8.25 -1.83 -15.98
C LEU A 139 6.74 -1.61 -16.13
N ALA A 140 5.91 -2.53 -15.61
CA ALA A 140 4.47 -2.40 -15.67
C ALA A 140 3.98 -1.17 -14.87
N VAL A 141 4.54 -0.95 -13.69
CA VAL A 141 4.25 0.23 -12.86
C VAL A 141 4.70 1.52 -13.54
N GLY A 142 5.88 1.53 -14.17
CA GLY A 142 6.40 2.66 -14.93
C GLY A 142 5.52 3.01 -16.14
N VAL A 143 5.06 2.00 -16.89
CA VAL A 143 4.12 2.18 -18.01
C VAL A 143 2.80 2.76 -17.51
N PHE A 144 2.23 2.22 -16.43
CA PHE A 144 1.01 2.76 -15.84
C PHE A 144 1.20 4.24 -15.44
N GLY A 145 2.30 4.55 -14.76
CA GLY A 145 2.67 5.91 -14.37
C GLY A 145 2.78 6.87 -15.57
N LEU A 146 3.44 6.43 -16.64
CA LEU A 146 3.55 7.20 -17.88
C LEU A 146 2.17 7.42 -18.54
N CYS A 147 1.33 6.39 -18.59
CA CYS A 147 -0.03 6.53 -19.11
C CYS A 147 -0.85 7.54 -18.31
N THR A 148 -0.80 7.51 -16.99
CA THR A 148 -1.45 8.53 -16.15
C THR A 148 -0.93 9.93 -16.43
N ALA A 149 0.39 10.11 -16.56
CA ALA A 149 1.00 11.41 -16.83
C ALA A 149 0.68 11.95 -18.23
N LEU A 150 0.44 11.08 -19.22
CA LEU A 150 0.04 11.47 -20.58
C LEU A 150 -1.46 11.81 -20.69
N VAL A 151 -2.30 11.19 -19.86
CA VAL A 151 -3.76 11.42 -19.85
C VAL A 151 -4.12 12.69 -19.06
N GLN A 152 -3.33 13.01 -18.04
CA GLN A 152 -3.45 14.23 -17.25
C GLN A 152 -3.10 15.49 -18.04
#